data_AF-K7S4K8-F1
#
_entry.id   AF-K7S4K8-F1
#
_cell.length_a   1.000
_cell.length_b   1.000
_cell.length_c   1.000
_cell.angle_alpha   90.00
_cell.angle_beta   90.00
_cell.angle_gamma   90.00
#
_symmetry.space_group_name_H-M   'P 1'
#
loop_
_entity.id
_entity.type
_entity.pdbx_description
1 polymer ?
#
loop_
_entity_poly.entity_id
_entity_poly.type
_entity_poly.pdbx_seq_one_letter_code
_entity_poly.pdbx_strand_id
1 'polypeptide(L)'
;EEAIKDVDVSGILRYRYDTGTFDKNWGTPNDNLNKSKQMHKYRAQVNFSAAIADNFKAFVQFDYNAADGGTGVNNKTNAQEGLFVRQLYLTYTNEDVATSVIVGKQQLNTIWTDNGVDGLVGTGVKVVNNSIDGLTLAAFAIDSFMAKEQGSDLVGANGSAFNVDSIGNLYGAAAVGSYEFLGGQFNPQLWLAYWDQVAFFYAVDTAYSTTIFDGINWTLEGAYLGNSLDSELDKPRHANGNLFAL
;
A
#
# COMPACT_ATOMS: atom_id res chain seq x y z
N GLU A 1 -31.81 -1.57 13.28
CA GLU A 1 -31.11 -0.81 14.33
C GLU A 1 -30.12 -1.70 15.09
N GLU A 2 -30.53 -2.88 15.56
CA GLU A 2 -29.61 -3.83 16.24
C GLU A 2 -28.42 -4.29 15.36
N ALA A 3 -28.63 -4.54 14.07
CA ALA A 3 -27.58 -5.07 13.17
C ALA A 3 -26.40 -4.13 12.88
N ILE A 4 -26.49 -2.84 13.21
CA ILE A 4 -25.39 -1.88 13.02
C ILE A 4 -24.59 -1.63 14.30
N LYS A 5 -24.99 -2.21 15.44
CA LYS A 5 -24.29 -2.02 16.72
C LYS A 5 -22.92 -2.69 16.74
N ASP A 6 -22.78 -3.80 16.03
CA ASP A 6 -21.54 -4.57 15.91
C ASP A 6 -20.71 -4.20 14.67
N VAL A 7 -20.99 -3.02 14.07
CA VAL A 7 -20.36 -2.55 12.84
C VAL A 7 -19.63 -1.24 13.07
N ASP A 8 -18.31 -1.28 12.93
CA ASP A 8 -17.44 -0.11 12.90
C ASP A 8 -17.38 0.45 11.46
N VAL A 9 -17.51 1.77 11.32
CA VAL A 9 -17.43 2.47 10.02
C VAL A 9 -16.32 3.50 10.03
N SER A 10 -15.49 3.50 8.99
CA SER A 10 -14.47 4.53 8.75
C SER A 10 -14.37 4.85 7.26
N GLY A 11 -13.61 5.89 6.88
CA GLY A 11 -13.47 6.23 5.48
C GLY A 11 -12.70 7.52 5.22
N ILE A 12 -12.62 7.87 3.94
CA ILE A 12 -12.01 9.12 3.47
C ILE A 12 -12.82 9.71 2.32
N LEU A 13 -12.87 11.04 2.27
CA LEU A 13 -13.32 11.80 1.12
C LEU A 13 -12.20 12.77 0.73
N ARG A 14 -11.73 12.65 -0.51
CA ARG A 14 -10.64 13.48 -1.05
C ARG A 14 -11.06 14.09 -2.37
N TYR A 15 -11.02 15.41 -2.43
CA TYR A 15 -11.14 16.19 -3.66
C TYR A 15 -9.77 16.77 -4.04
N ARG A 16 -9.43 16.74 -5.33
CA ARG A 16 -8.24 17.40 -5.87
C ARG A 16 -8.60 18.18 -7.13
N TYR A 17 -8.04 19.37 -7.27
CA TYR A 17 -8.03 20.12 -8.52
C TYR A 17 -6.59 20.16 -9.03
N ASP A 18 -6.31 19.39 -10.08
CA ASP A 18 -4.96 19.20 -10.58
C ASP A 18 -4.78 19.82 -11.96
N THR A 19 -3.70 20.57 -12.13
CA THR A 19 -3.21 21.04 -13.44
C THR A 19 -1.70 20.84 -13.51
N GLY A 20 -1.26 20.12 -14.55
CA GLY A 20 0.15 19.96 -14.88
C GLY A 20 0.44 20.55 -16.26
N THR A 21 1.45 21.39 -16.34
CA THR A 21 1.95 21.98 -17.58
C THR A 21 3.41 21.59 -17.78
N PHE A 22 3.77 21.33 -19.03
CA PHE A 22 5.15 21.02 -19.42
C PHE A 22 5.56 22.03 -20.48
N ASP A 23 6.79 22.52 -20.38
CA ASP A 23 7.33 23.32 -21.45
C ASP A 23 7.58 22.43 -22.71
N LYS A 24 7.79 23.09 -23.85
CA LYS A 24 8.03 22.39 -25.13
C LYS A 24 9.37 21.64 -25.18
N ASN A 25 10.32 21.96 -24.30
CA ASN A 25 11.66 21.40 -24.25
C ASN A 25 11.78 20.23 -23.26
N TRP A 26 10.74 19.96 -22.45
CA TRP A 26 10.68 18.89 -21.45
C TRP A 26 10.75 17.48 -22.06
N GLY A 27 10.49 17.37 -23.37
CA GLY A 27 10.34 16.08 -24.05
C GLY A 27 8.97 15.44 -23.77
N THR A 28 8.82 14.16 -24.09
CA THR A 28 7.58 13.42 -23.86
C THR A 28 7.43 13.08 -22.37
N PRO A 29 6.41 13.60 -21.66
CA PRO A 29 6.22 13.29 -20.25
C PRO A 29 5.88 11.80 -20.07
N ASN A 30 6.53 11.13 -19.12
CA ASN A 30 6.21 9.75 -18.74
C ASN A 30 4.82 9.65 -18.06
N ASP A 31 4.38 8.42 -17.77
CA ASP A 31 3.04 8.16 -17.24
C ASP A 31 2.87 8.50 -15.74
N ASN A 32 3.97 8.56 -14.97
CA ASN A 32 3.93 8.91 -13.56
C ASN A 32 3.93 10.43 -13.30
N LEU A 33 4.13 11.27 -14.32
CA LEU A 33 4.04 12.73 -14.19
C LEU A 33 2.58 13.20 -14.18
N ASN A 34 2.29 14.25 -13.40
CA ASN A 34 0.95 14.84 -13.38
C ASN A 34 0.63 15.54 -14.72
N LYS A 35 -0.19 14.89 -15.56
CA LYS A 35 -0.62 15.39 -16.87
C LYS A 35 -1.99 16.07 -16.87
N SER A 36 -2.60 16.24 -15.70
CA SER A 36 -3.98 16.75 -15.54
C SER A 36 -4.17 18.12 -16.21
N LYS A 37 -5.37 18.37 -16.75
CA LYS A 37 -5.74 19.63 -17.40
C LYS A 37 -7.01 20.17 -16.75
N GLN A 38 -6.81 20.90 -15.64
CA GLN A 38 -7.91 21.45 -14.82
C GLN A 38 -8.92 20.36 -14.43
N MET A 39 -8.41 19.21 -13.97
CA MET A 39 -9.27 18.06 -13.64
C MET A 39 -9.78 18.17 -12.20
N HIS A 40 -11.06 17.90 -12.01
CA HIS A 40 -11.69 17.71 -10.71
C HIS A 40 -11.67 16.22 -10.39
N LYS A 41 -10.89 15.79 -9.40
CA LYS A 41 -10.72 14.39 -9.04
C LYS A 41 -11.36 14.10 -7.70
N TYR A 42 -12.10 13.01 -7.62
CA TYR A 42 -12.78 12.55 -6.41
C TYR A 42 -12.28 11.15 -6.06
N ARG A 43 -11.92 10.97 -4.80
CA ARG A 43 -11.63 9.66 -4.22
C ARG A 43 -12.40 9.51 -2.92
N ALA A 44 -13.28 8.52 -2.85
CA ALA A 44 -14.04 8.19 -1.65
C ALA A 44 -13.83 6.73 -1.29
N GLN A 45 -13.56 6.45 -0.01
CA GLN A 45 -13.54 5.10 0.53
C GLN A 45 -14.41 5.02 1.77
N VAL A 46 -15.20 3.97 1.86
CA VAL A 46 -16.02 3.65 3.05
C VAL A 46 -15.74 2.22 3.45
N ASN A 47 -15.34 2.05 4.70
CA ASN A 47 -14.93 0.80 5.30
C ASN A 47 -15.97 0.37 6.32
N PHE A 48 -16.35 -0.91 6.30
CA PHE A 48 -17.20 -1.54 7.31
C PHE A 48 -16.44 -2.72 7.90
N SER A 49 -16.39 -2.78 9.23
CA SER A 49 -15.84 -3.90 9.99
C SER A 49 -16.91 -4.42 10.94
N ALA A 50 -17.34 -5.66 10.77
CA ALA A 50 -18.39 -6.27 11.56
C ALA A 50 -17.87 -7.47 12.37
N ALA A 51 -18.18 -7.54 13.65
CA ALA A 51 -18.02 -8.78 14.41
C ALA A 51 -19.08 -9.79 13.96
N ILE A 52 -18.66 -10.96 13.47
CA ILE A 52 -19.58 -11.96 12.89
C ILE A 52 -19.72 -13.23 13.75
N ALA A 53 -18.74 -13.49 14.61
CA ALA A 53 -18.70 -14.56 15.59
C ALA A 53 -17.58 -14.26 16.61
N ASP A 54 -17.52 -15.04 17.70
CA ASP A 54 -16.42 -14.95 18.66
C ASP A 54 -15.08 -15.03 17.94
N ASN A 55 -14.18 -14.08 18.22
CA ASN A 55 -12.85 -13.98 17.60
C ASN A 55 -12.83 -13.69 16.09
N PHE A 56 -13.98 -13.49 15.42
CA PHE A 56 -14.06 -13.26 13.97
C PHE A 56 -14.66 -11.90 13.62
N LYS A 57 -13.94 -11.17 12.74
CA LYS A 57 -14.42 -9.94 12.10
C LYS A 57 -14.41 -10.07 10.59
N ALA A 58 -15.44 -9.58 9.91
CA ALA A 58 -15.46 -9.40 8.46
C ALA A 58 -15.24 -7.93 8.12
N PHE A 59 -14.45 -7.67 7.08
CA PHE A 59 -14.17 -6.32 6.60
C PHE A 59 -14.54 -6.17 5.13
N VAL A 60 -15.14 -5.04 4.76
CA VAL A 60 -15.36 -4.63 3.38
C VAL A 60 -15.03 -3.15 3.19
N GLN A 61 -14.35 -2.81 2.09
CA GLN A 61 -14.12 -1.43 1.65
C GLN A 61 -14.79 -1.21 0.30
N PHE A 62 -15.62 -0.17 0.22
CA PHE A 62 -16.12 0.37 -1.02
C PHE A 62 -15.26 1.56 -1.45
N ASP A 63 -14.95 1.64 -2.74
CA ASP A 63 -14.15 2.72 -3.32
C ASP A 63 -14.88 3.36 -4.51
N TYR A 64 -14.77 4.68 -4.61
CA TYR A 64 -15.16 5.48 -5.75
C TYR A 64 -13.98 6.35 -6.16
N ASN A 65 -13.54 6.21 -7.40
CA ASN A 65 -12.40 6.92 -7.97
C ASN A 65 -12.78 7.48 -9.33
N ALA A 66 -12.99 8.79 -9.42
CA ALA A 66 -13.57 9.43 -10.59
C ALA A 66 -12.95 10.79 -10.88
N ALA A 67 -13.09 11.26 -12.12
CA ALA A 67 -12.63 12.59 -12.52
C ALA A 67 -13.58 13.27 -13.52
N ASP A 68 -13.85 14.55 -13.28
CA ASP A 68 -14.53 15.44 -14.21
C ASP A 68 -13.52 16.39 -14.86
N GLY A 69 -13.75 16.71 -16.13
CA GLY A 69 -12.89 17.61 -16.88
C GLY A 69 -13.29 19.08 -16.79
N GLY A 70 -12.31 19.97 -16.66
CA GLY A 70 -12.53 21.41 -16.57
C GLY A 70 -12.09 22.24 -17.79
N THR A 71 -11.41 21.65 -18.79
CA THR A 71 -10.99 22.41 -19.99
C THR A 71 -11.06 21.62 -21.30
N GLY A 72 -11.43 22.33 -22.38
CA GLY A 72 -11.29 21.88 -23.76
C GLY A 72 -12.18 20.68 -24.07
N VAL A 73 -11.61 19.65 -24.70
CA VAL A 73 -12.33 18.41 -25.00
C VAL A 73 -12.84 17.71 -23.73
N ASN A 74 -12.19 17.93 -22.60
CA ASN A 74 -12.57 17.34 -21.32
C ASN A 74 -13.78 18.04 -20.68
N ASN A 75 -14.26 19.18 -21.21
CA ASN A 75 -15.48 19.84 -20.69
C ASN A 75 -16.74 18.96 -20.78
N LYS A 76 -16.70 17.92 -21.61
CA LYS A 76 -17.79 16.93 -21.74
C LYS A 76 -17.57 15.69 -20.88
N THR A 77 -16.41 15.56 -20.24
CA THR A 77 -16.08 14.45 -19.34
C THR A 77 -16.67 14.75 -17.99
N ASN A 78 -17.74 14.03 -17.65
CA ASN A 78 -18.37 14.04 -16.34
C ASN A 78 -18.61 12.58 -15.93
N ALA A 79 -18.03 12.16 -14.82
CA ALA A 79 -17.96 10.76 -14.44
C ALA A 79 -19.31 10.22 -13.96
N GLN A 80 -19.70 9.06 -14.46
CA GLN A 80 -20.91 8.33 -14.06
C GLN A 80 -20.54 6.94 -13.55
N GLU A 81 -19.66 6.90 -12.55
CA GLU A 81 -19.16 5.66 -11.96
C GLU A 81 -19.89 5.29 -10.67
N GLY A 82 -19.89 4.00 -10.34
CA GLY A 82 -20.42 3.47 -9.09
C GLY A 82 -19.32 3.18 -8.08
N LEU A 83 -19.71 2.77 -6.87
CA LEU A 83 -18.80 2.18 -5.89
C LEU A 83 -18.41 0.76 -6.35
N PHE A 84 -17.14 0.37 -6.14
CA PHE A 84 -16.70 -1.02 -6.28
C PHE A 84 -16.14 -1.56 -4.96
N VAL A 85 -16.17 -2.89 -4.78
CA VAL A 85 -15.59 -3.55 -3.62
C VAL A 85 -14.08 -3.65 -3.81
N ARG A 86 -13.34 -2.81 -3.07
CA ARG A 86 -11.89 -2.72 -3.14
C ARG A 86 -11.18 -3.71 -2.22
N GLN A 87 -11.69 -3.88 -1.00
CA GLN A 87 -11.18 -4.89 -0.04
C GLN A 87 -12.34 -5.72 0.50
N LEU A 88 -12.08 -7.00 0.75
CA LEU A 88 -13.00 -7.95 1.35
C LEU A 88 -12.19 -9.09 2.00
N TYR A 89 -12.17 -9.14 3.33
CA TYR A 89 -11.39 -10.14 4.06
C TYR A 89 -12.02 -10.50 5.41
N LEU A 90 -11.57 -11.64 5.93
CA LEU A 90 -11.91 -12.15 7.26
C LEU A 90 -10.69 -12.03 8.18
N THR A 91 -10.91 -11.62 9.43
CA THR A 91 -9.90 -11.61 10.48
C THR A 91 -10.33 -12.56 11.59
N TYR A 92 -9.44 -13.48 11.94
CA TYR A 92 -9.50 -14.27 13.17
C TYR A 92 -8.47 -13.72 14.17
N THR A 93 -8.83 -13.50 15.43
CA THR A 93 -7.91 -13.04 16.47
C THR A 93 -7.96 -13.99 17.66
N ASN A 94 -6.81 -14.54 18.03
CA ASN A 94 -6.64 -15.24 19.30
C ASN A 94 -5.87 -14.34 20.27
N GLU A 95 -6.60 -13.79 21.25
CA GLU A 95 -6.05 -12.87 22.25
C GLU A 95 -5.07 -13.54 23.21
N ASP A 96 -5.24 -14.84 23.51
CA ASP A 96 -4.36 -15.60 24.42
C ASP A 96 -2.90 -15.66 23.93
N VAL A 97 -2.73 -15.59 22.61
CA VAL A 97 -1.41 -15.59 21.95
C VAL A 97 -1.15 -14.30 21.18
N ALA A 98 -1.93 -13.24 21.42
CA ALA A 98 -1.83 -11.94 20.75
C ALA A 98 -1.62 -12.03 19.22
N THR A 99 -2.31 -12.96 18.56
CA THR A 99 -2.11 -13.29 17.14
C THR A 99 -3.39 -13.13 16.35
N SER A 100 -3.30 -12.47 15.19
CA SER A 100 -4.39 -12.35 14.23
C SER A 100 -4.01 -12.98 12.89
N VAL A 101 -4.98 -13.63 12.25
CA VAL A 101 -4.88 -14.18 10.89
C VAL A 101 -5.91 -13.48 10.02
N ILE A 102 -5.45 -12.88 8.93
CA ILE A 102 -6.25 -12.08 8.00
C ILE A 102 -6.22 -12.74 6.63
N VAL A 103 -7.37 -13.12 6.09
CA VAL A 103 -7.50 -13.87 4.84
C VAL A 103 -8.47 -13.18 3.90
N GLY A 104 -8.04 -12.92 2.66
CA GLY A 104 -8.88 -12.36 1.61
C GLY A 104 -8.21 -11.23 0.83
N LYS A 105 -9.04 -10.44 0.15
CA LYS A 105 -8.63 -9.29 -0.66
C LYS A 105 -8.36 -8.11 0.27
N GLN A 106 -7.11 -7.72 0.44
CA GLN A 106 -6.66 -6.72 1.40
C GLN A 106 -5.57 -5.82 0.82
N GLN A 107 -5.50 -4.57 1.26
CA GLN A 107 -4.37 -3.70 0.97
C GLN A 107 -3.11 -4.26 1.65
N LEU A 108 -2.00 -4.35 0.92
CA LEU A 108 -0.82 -5.08 1.36
C LEU A 108 -0.10 -4.39 2.52
N ASN A 109 -0.01 -3.06 2.47
CA ASN A 109 0.61 -2.22 3.49
C ASN A 109 2.04 -2.65 3.87
N THR A 110 2.87 -2.93 2.86
CA THR A 110 4.29 -3.27 3.03
C THR A 110 5.17 -2.04 2.83
N ILE A 111 6.46 -2.12 3.20
CA ILE A 111 7.41 -1.03 2.97
C ILE A 111 7.59 -0.65 1.48
N TRP A 112 7.27 -1.56 0.55
CA TRP A 112 7.45 -1.35 -0.90
C TRP A 112 6.17 -0.89 -1.62
N THR A 113 5.07 -0.68 -0.88
CA THR A 113 3.76 -0.29 -1.45
C THR A 113 3.27 1.01 -0.81
N ASP A 114 2.41 1.77 -1.48
CA ASP A 114 1.70 2.86 -0.80
C ASP A 114 0.83 2.28 0.34
N ASN A 115 0.91 2.89 1.52
CA ASN A 115 0.13 2.51 2.70
C ASN A 115 -1.05 3.47 2.95
N GLY A 116 -1.23 4.45 2.05
CA GLY A 116 -2.31 5.41 2.06
C GLY A 116 -3.55 4.92 1.31
N VAL A 117 -4.17 5.84 0.58
CA VAL A 117 -5.48 5.63 -0.07
C VAL A 117 -5.37 4.73 -1.30
N ASP A 118 -4.25 4.79 -2.02
CA ASP A 118 -4.10 4.13 -3.33
C ASP A 118 -3.21 2.89 -3.27
N GLY A 119 -2.94 2.39 -2.06
CA GLY A 119 -2.05 1.26 -1.83
C GLY A 119 -2.43 0.00 -2.58
N LEU A 120 -1.42 -0.74 -3.05
CA LEU A 120 -1.63 -2.00 -3.76
C LEU A 120 -2.50 -2.98 -2.95
N VAL A 121 -3.56 -3.47 -3.59
CA VAL A 121 -4.43 -4.51 -3.05
C VAL A 121 -4.07 -5.86 -3.66
N GLY A 122 -3.99 -6.88 -2.82
CA GLY A 122 -3.83 -8.27 -3.25
C GLY A 122 -4.78 -9.21 -2.51
N THR A 123 -4.82 -10.47 -2.94
CA THR A 123 -5.57 -11.53 -2.25
C THR A 123 -4.60 -12.54 -1.66
N GLY A 124 -4.75 -12.83 -0.38
CA GLY A 124 -3.84 -13.74 0.31
C GLY A 124 -4.10 -13.85 1.80
N VAL A 125 -3.07 -14.26 2.52
CA VAL A 125 -3.07 -14.46 3.98
C VAL A 125 -2.00 -13.59 4.62
N LYS A 126 -2.32 -13.00 5.77
CA LYS A 126 -1.38 -12.30 6.64
C LYS A 126 -1.59 -12.76 8.08
N VAL A 127 -0.50 -13.11 8.75
CA VAL A 127 -0.47 -13.43 10.17
C VAL A 127 0.29 -12.31 10.87
N VAL A 128 -0.27 -11.77 11.95
CA VAL A 128 0.33 -10.68 12.74
C VAL A 128 0.35 -11.12 14.20
N ASN A 129 1.50 -10.97 14.86
CA ASN A 129 1.70 -11.27 16.26
C ASN A 129 2.23 -10.02 16.98
N ASN A 130 1.66 -9.74 18.16
CA ASN A 130 2.08 -8.65 19.04
C ASN A 130 2.32 -9.17 20.48
N SER A 131 2.83 -10.40 20.63
CA SER A 131 3.09 -10.97 21.96
C SER A 131 4.25 -10.31 22.69
N ILE A 132 5.10 -9.57 21.97
CA ILE A 132 6.25 -8.85 22.53
C ILE A 132 5.90 -7.36 22.54
N ASP A 133 5.97 -6.74 23.71
CA ASP A 133 5.68 -5.32 23.86
C ASP A 133 6.55 -4.46 22.94
N GLY A 134 5.89 -3.55 22.21
CA GLY A 134 6.54 -2.66 21.25
C GLY A 134 7.05 -3.37 19.98
N LEU A 135 6.76 -4.65 19.75
CA LEU A 135 7.16 -5.38 18.55
C LEU A 135 5.97 -6.06 17.86
N THR A 136 5.77 -5.70 16.60
CA THR A 136 4.86 -6.40 15.69
C THR A 136 5.67 -7.32 14.77
N LEU A 137 5.35 -8.60 14.80
CA LEU A 137 5.85 -9.59 13.84
C LEU A 137 4.76 -9.93 12.84
N ALA A 138 5.09 -9.97 11.55
CA ALA A 138 4.14 -10.36 10.51
C ALA A 138 4.75 -11.36 9.53
N ALA A 139 3.92 -12.25 9.00
CA ALA A 139 4.23 -13.10 7.85
C ALA A 139 3.05 -13.04 6.88
N PHE A 140 3.33 -13.04 5.58
CA PHE A 140 2.29 -12.89 4.55
C PHE A 140 2.60 -13.71 3.30
N ALA A 141 1.53 -14.11 2.61
CA ALA A 141 1.56 -14.79 1.33
C ALA A 141 0.42 -14.29 0.45
N ILE A 142 0.74 -13.75 -0.73
CA ILE A 142 -0.18 -13.10 -1.67
C ILE A 142 -0.13 -13.83 -3.00
N ASP A 143 -1.29 -14.24 -3.49
CA ASP A 143 -1.47 -15.07 -4.70
C ASP A 143 -1.92 -14.26 -5.92
N SER A 144 -2.53 -13.10 -5.71
CA SER A 144 -2.96 -12.23 -6.81
C SER A 144 -2.98 -10.76 -6.43
N PHE A 145 -2.83 -9.89 -7.44
CA PHE A 145 -2.71 -8.44 -7.29
C PHE A 145 -3.81 -7.71 -8.09
N MET A 146 -4.35 -6.63 -7.54
CA MET A 146 -5.30 -5.74 -8.22
C MET A 146 -4.55 -4.78 -9.17
N ALA A 147 -3.71 -5.32 -10.05
CA ALA A 147 -2.78 -4.57 -10.88
C ALA A 147 -3.44 -3.53 -11.79
N LYS A 148 -4.65 -3.83 -12.30
CA LYS A 148 -5.38 -2.91 -13.20
C LYS A 148 -5.74 -1.58 -12.53
N GLU A 149 -5.98 -1.58 -11.22
CA GLU A 149 -6.28 -0.34 -10.49
C GLU A 149 -5.06 0.59 -10.43
N GLN A 150 -3.87 0.02 -10.26
CA GLN A 150 -2.63 0.76 -10.03
C GLN A 150 -2.05 1.38 -11.32
N GLY A 151 -2.35 0.81 -12.48
CA GLY A 151 -1.85 1.33 -13.75
C GLY A 151 -0.32 1.39 -13.78
N SER A 152 0.25 2.56 -14.05
CA SER A 152 1.71 2.77 -14.13
C SER A 152 2.45 2.75 -12.79
N ASP A 153 1.72 2.67 -11.66
CA ASP A 153 2.33 2.69 -10.32
C ASP A 153 2.84 1.31 -9.90
N LEU A 154 2.31 0.22 -10.48
CA LEU A 154 2.79 -1.14 -10.24
C LEU A 154 3.92 -1.50 -11.21
N VAL A 155 4.99 -2.11 -10.69
CA VAL A 155 6.05 -2.69 -11.53
C VAL A 155 5.47 -3.79 -12.42
N GLY A 156 5.75 -3.73 -13.72
CA GLY A 156 5.26 -4.74 -14.66
C GLY A 156 3.88 -4.50 -15.24
N ALA A 157 3.15 -3.53 -14.74
CA ALA A 157 1.86 -3.17 -15.30
C ALA A 157 2.01 -2.34 -16.59
N ASN A 158 0.92 -2.23 -17.33
CA ASN A 158 0.88 -1.49 -18.59
C ASN A 158 1.19 0.01 -18.35
N GLY A 159 2.22 0.55 -19.01
CA GLY A 159 2.71 1.91 -18.80
C GLY A 159 3.86 2.04 -17.79
N SER A 160 4.26 0.94 -17.13
CA SER A 160 5.45 0.94 -16.27
C SER A 160 6.74 1.04 -17.09
N ALA A 161 7.74 1.73 -16.55
CA ALA A 161 9.07 1.85 -17.19
C ALA A 161 9.84 0.51 -17.18
N PHE A 162 9.47 -0.39 -16.28
CA PHE A 162 10.08 -1.70 -16.10
C PHE A 162 9.05 -2.80 -16.39
N ASN A 163 9.16 -3.41 -17.56
CA ASN A 163 8.24 -4.44 -18.01
C ASN A 163 8.70 -5.82 -17.52
N VAL A 164 7.78 -6.60 -16.94
CA VAL A 164 7.96 -8.01 -16.58
C VAL A 164 6.97 -8.83 -17.38
N ASP A 165 7.44 -9.93 -17.97
CA ASP A 165 6.61 -10.81 -18.81
C ASP A 165 5.54 -11.55 -17.98
N SER A 166 5.84 -11.83 -16.72
CA SER A 166 4.94 -12.47 -15.75
C SER A 166 5.36 -12.10 -14.33
N ILE A 167 4.40 -12.23 -13.40
CA ILE A 167 4.62 -12.08 -11.96
C ILE A 167 4.04 -13.29 -11.24
N GLY A 168 4.77 -13.81 -10.25
CA GLY A 168 4.32 -14.91 -9.40
C GLY A 168 3.76 -14.44 -8.07
N ASN A 169 3.72 -15.37 -7.11
CA ASN A 169 3.24 -15.13 -5.75
C ASN A 169 4.28 -14.34 -4.92
N LEU A 170 3.80 -13.55 -3.96
CA LEU A 170 4.64 -12.78 -3.03
C LEU A 170 4.55 -13.38 -1.63
N TYR A 171 5.71 -13.74 -1.08
CA TYR A 171 5.85 -14.28 0.28
C TYR A 171 6.76 -13.36 1.08
N GLY A 172 6.46 -13.09 2.34
CA GLY A 172 7.35 -12.25 3.12
C GLY A 172 7.07 -12.26 4.60
N ALA A 173 7.94 -11.55 5.31
CA ALA A 173 7.87 -11.35 6.74
C ALA A 173 8.36 -9.95 7.12
N ALA A 174 7.89 -9.46 8.26
CA ALA A 174 8.26 -8.16 8.79
C ALA A 174 8.42 -8.22 10.31
N ALA A 175 9.34 -7.40 10.82
CA ALA A 175 9.46 -7.06 12.23
C ALA A 175 9.44 -5.53 12.33
N VAL A 176 8.42 -4.99 13.00
CA VAL A 176 8.19 -3.54 13.14
C VAL A 176 8.15 -3.21 14.62
N GLY A 177 9.13 -2.43 15.07
CA GLY A 177 9.27 -2.01 16.45
C GLY A 177 8.76 -0.59 16.68
N SER A 178 8.33 -0.32 17.91
CA SER A 178 7.99 1.00 18.42
C SER A 178 8.29 1.01 19.92
N TYR A 179 9.38 1.68 20.29
CA TYR A 179 9.91 1.68 21.65
C TYR A 179 10.11 3.10 22.15
N GLU A 180 9.66 3.37 23.37
CA GLU A 180 10.10 4.55 24.10
C GLU A 180 11.53 4.34 24.60
N PHE A 181 12.46 5.18 24.14
CA PHE A 181 13.88 5.05 24.44
C PHE A 181 14.52 6.42 24.59
N LEU A 182 15.30 6.63 25.67
CA LEU A 182 16.04 7.87 25.96
C LEU A 182 15.20 9.15 25.75
N GLY A 183 13.92 9.09 26.15
CA GLY A 183 12.88 10.12 25.97
C GLY A 183 12.74 10.64 24.53
N GLY A 184 12.74 9.67 23.64
CA GLY A 184 12.14 9.75 22.33
C GLY A 184 11.43 8.44 22.00
N GLN A 185 10.99 8.33 20.76
CA GLN A 185 10.42 7.12 20.20
C GLN A 185 11.37 6.57 19.13
N PHE A 186 11.75 5.31 19.27
CA PHE A 186 12.58 4.57 18.33
C PHE A 186 11.73 3.54 17.58
N ASN A 187 11.71 3.62 16.25
CA ASN A 187 10.87 2.80 15.38
C ASN A 187 11.74 2.06 14.35
N PRO A 188 12.32 0.89 14.70
CA PRO A 188 13.05 0.06 13.75
C PRO A 188 12.09 -0.83 12.94
N GLN A 189 12.41 -1.07 11.68
CA GLN A 189 11.68 -1.97 10.79
C GLN A 189 12.65 -2.86 10.01
N LEU A 190 12.31 -4.13 9.88
CA LEU A 190 12.97 -5.09 9.02
C LEU A 190 11.92 -5.79 8.17
N TRP A 191 12.12 -5.82 6.86
CA TRP A 191 11.22 -6.43 5.91
C TRP A 191 11.99 -7.35 4.96
N LEU A 192 11.44 -8.54 4.71
CA LEU A 192 11.94 -9.50 3.74
C LEU A 192 10.77 -9.99 2.90
N ALA A 193 10.93 -10.02 1.58
CA ALA A 193 9.93 -10.59 0.70
C ALA A 193 10.54 -11.25 -0.53
N TYR A 194 10.05 -12.43 -0.89
CA TYR A 194 10.33 -13.09 -2.14
C TYR A 194 9.11 -12.95 -3.04
N TRP A 195 9.28 -12.24 -4.15
CA TRP A 195 8.28 -12.17 -5.22
C TRP A 195 8.73 -13.07 -6.36
N ASP A 196 8.06 -14.22 -6.49
CA ASP A 196 8.38 -15.22 -7.49
C ASP A 196 8.41 -14.62 -8.90
N GLN A 197 9.42 -14.99 -9.68
CA GLN A 197 9.74 -14.49 -11.03
C GLN A 197 10.15 -13.00 -11.10
N VAL A 198 10.29 -12.31 -9.96
CA VAL A 198 10.69 -10.90 -9.92
C VAL A 198 12.00 -10.75 -9.13
N ALA A 199 11.96 -10.84 -7.81
CA ALA A 199 13.13 -10.63 -6.97
C ALA A 199 12.90 -11.06 -5.52
N PHE A 200 14.02 -11.27 -4.82
CA PHE A 200 14.09 -11.27 -3.37
C PHE A 200 14.41 -9.85 -2.87
N PHE A 201 13.49 -9.24 -2.13
CA PHE A 201 13.58 -7.91 -1.53
C PHE A 201 13.94 -7.99 -0.06
N TYR A 202 14.77 -7.05 0.40
CA TYR A 202 15.15 -6.88 1.79
C TYR A 202 15.27 -5.40 2.11
N ALA A 203 14.71 -4.98 3.25
CA ALA A 203 14.74 -3.59 3.67
C ALA A 203 14.93 -3.47 5.18
N VAL A 204 15.72 -2.47 5.58
CA VAL A 204 15.85 -2.01 6.96
C VAL A 204 15.57 -0.52 7.00
N ASP A 205 14.77 -0.10 7.96
CA ASP A 205 14.42 1.30 8.22
C ASP A 205 14.51 1.55 9.72
N THR A 206 15.07 2.67 10.13
CA THR A 206 15.07 3.09 11.53
C THR A 206 14.79 4.57 11.64
N ALA A 207 13.82 4.93 12.47
CA ALA A 207 13.51 6.31 12.82
C ALA A 207 13.64 6.55 14.33
N TYR A 208 14.19 7.70 14.72
CA TYR A 208 14.23 8.17 16.10
C TYR A 208 13.70 9.60 16.20
N SER A 209 12.74 9.84 17.09
CA SER A 209 12.10 11.16 17.32
C SER A 209 12.18 11.54 18.78
N THR A 210 12.74 12.71 19.11
CA THR A 210 12.88 13.17 20.50
C THR A 210 11.63 13.84 21.05
N THR A 211 11.36 13.66 22.35
CA THR A 211 10.24 14.32 23.06
C THR A 211 10.67 15.08 24.34
N ILE A 212 11.92 14.96 24.78
CA ILE A 212 12.41 15.54 26.06
C ILE A 212 12.66 17.05 26.00
N PHE A 213 13.09 17.61 24.87
CA PHE A 213 13.56 18.98 24.86
C PHE A 213 12.38 19.94 24.82
N ASP A 214 12.26 20.76 25.87
CA ASP A 214 11.22 21.77 26.05
C ASP A 214 11.25 22.77 24.87
N GLY A 215 10.49 22.45 23.81
CA GLY A 215 10.36 23.24 22.58
C GLY A 215 11.19 22.81 21.35
N ILE A 216 12.06 21.79 21.41
CA ILE A 216 12.87 21.36 20.23
C ILE A 216 12.72 19.86 19.98
N ASN A 217 11.85 19.49 19.05
CA ASN A 217 11.74 18.11 18.57
C ASN A 217 12.51 17.95 17.26
N TRP A 218 13.34 16.91 17.16
CA TRP A 218 13.95 16.49 15.91
C TRP A 218 13.69 15.00 15.66
N THR A 219 13.69 14.64 14.38
CA THR A 219 13.57 13.26 13.91
C THR A 219 14.75 12.96 12.99
N LEU A 220 15.38 11.81 13.19
CA LEU A 220 16.36 11.25 12.28
C LEU A 220 15.83 9.90 11.79
N GLU A 221 15.87 9.71 10.48
CA GLU A 221 15.39 8.50 9.81
C GLU A 221 16.42 8.07 8.78
N GLY A 222 16.68 6.76 8.72
CA GLY A 222 17.60 6.16 7.78
C GLY A 222 17.07 4.82 7.31
N ALA A 223 17.07 4.61 6.00
CA ALA A 223 16.58 3.41 5.36
C ALA A 223 17.57 2.87 4.33
N TYR A 224 17.60 1.54 4.21
CA TYR A 224 18.29 0.82 3.14
C TYR A 224 17.37 -0.24 2.58
N LEU A 225 17.08 -0.13 1.28
CA LEU A 225 16.27 -1.07 0.52
C LEU A 225 17.15 -1.69 -0.56
N GLY A 226 17.13 -3.02 -0.66
CA GLY A 226 17.85 -3.75 -1.69
C GLY A 226 17.03 -4.94 -2.21
N ASN A 227 17.43 -5.44 -3.36
CA ASN A 227 16.83 -6.62 -3.95
C ASN A 227 17.87 -7.44 -4.74
N SER A 228 17.61 -8.73 -4.89
CA SER A 228 18.34 -9.64 -5.78
C SER A 228 17.34 -10.21 -6.78
N LEU A 229 17.59 -10.00 -8.08
CA LEU A 229 16.68 -10.42 -9.14
C LEU A 229 16.55 -11.95 -9.20
N ASP A 230 15.36 -12.40 -9.51
CA ASP A 230 15.08 -13.80 -9.79
C ASP A 230 15.63 -14.18 -11.19
N SER A 231 16.02 -15.45 -11.39
CA SER A 231 16.66 -15.91 -12.63
C SER A 231 15.81 -15.68 -13.88
N GLU A 232 14.49 -15.69 -13.72
CA GLU A 232 13.52 -15.51 -14.79
C GLU A 232 13.54 -14.07 -15.31
N LEU A 233 13.89 -13.12 -14.42
CA LEU A 233 14.02 -11.70 -14.71
C LEU A 233 15.47 -11.29 -15.03
N ASP A 234 16.47 -12.03 -14.54
CA ASP A 234 17.91 -11.83 -14.79
C ASP A 234 18.34 -12.30 -16.21
N LYS A 235 17.57 -11.88 -17.21
CA LYS A 235 17.92 -11.97 -18.63
C LYS A 235 18.71 -10.72 -19.03
N PRO A 236 19.50 -10.72 -20.12
CA PRO A 236 20.38 -9.61 -20.52
C PRO A 236 19.72 -8.22 -20.67
N ARG A 237 18.39 -8.14 -20.60
CA ARG A 237 17.60 -6.90 -20.61
C ARG A 237 17.53 -6.20 -19.24
N HIS A 238 17.72 -6.91 -18.12
CA HIS A 238 17.50 -6.38 -16.77
C HIS A 238 18.67 -6.60 -15.78
N ALA A 239 19.80 -7.13 -16.25
CA ALA A 239 20.96 -7.58 -15.46
C ALA A 239 21.63 -6.56 -14.51
N ASN A 240 21.15 -5.31 -14.43
CA ASN A 240 21.63 -4.25 -13.53
C ASN A 240 20.49 -3.40 -12.91
N GLY A 241 19.25 -3.90 -12.89
CA GLY A 241 18.10 -3.17 -12.35
C GLY A 241 17.87 -3.41 -10.86
N ASN A 242 17.94 -2.36 -10.04
CA ASN A 242 17.41 -2.38 -8.69
C ASN A 242 15.92 -2.01 -8.71
N LEU A 243 15.08 -2.79 -8.02
CA LEU A 243 13.65 -2.55 -7.86
C LEU A 243 13.38 -2.09 -6.43
N PHE A 244 12.87 -0.87 -6.28
CA PHE A 244 12.66 -0.24 -4.97
C PHE A 244 11.18 -0.08 -4.59
N ALA A 245 10.27 -0.47 -5.47
CA ALA A 245 8.82 -0.41 -5.26
C ALA A 245 8.16 -1.63 -5.91
N LEU A 246 7.02 -2.05 -5.37
CA LEU A 246 6.15 -3.10 -5.89
C LEU A 246 4.98 -2.46 -6.64
#